data_AF-A0A970NNQ3-F1
#
_entry.id   AF-A0A970NNQ3-F1
#
_cell.length_a   1.000
_cell.length_b   1.000
_cell.length_c   1.000
_cell.angle_alpha   90.00
_cell.angle_beta   90.00
_cell.angle_gamma   90.00
#
_symmetry.space_group_name_H-M   'P 1'
#
loop_
_entity.id
_entity.type
_entity.pdbx_description
1 polymer ?
#
loop_
_entity_poly.entity_id
_entity_poly.type
_entity_poly.pdbx_seq_one_letter_code
_entity_poly.pdbx_strand_id
1 'polypeptide(L)'
;MSLLTSTRNKIITLILITIIVFFGWQNGIEVFYARVVTFGSNVVLSTIKNDTSVEVEKVETTYQFKVRTLIDNRKASYPQAFGGILQPFVIVLSWQLFLFLVLNRKSALKSLLVNFGIFYLFQVIFLILLTAYHSSEFQKFLYLLLMDSFYIIALVLVIKDNMLYPVFRKR
;
A
#
# COMPACT_ATOMS: atom_id res chain seq x y z
N MET A 1 23.60 19.17 3.43
CA MET A 1 23.21 18.88 2.02
C MET A 1 24.36 18.41 1.11
N SER A 2 25.63 18.46 1.53
CA SER A 2 26.79 18.03 0.71
C SER A 2 26.89 16.50 0.48
N LEU A 3 26.40 15.67 1.41
CA LEU A 3 26.53 14.20 1.38
C LEU A 3 25.74 13.50 0.27
N LEU A 4 24.66 14.10 -0.26
CA LEU A 4 23.77 13.49 -1.25
C LEU A 4 24.11 13.88 -2.71
N THR A 5 25.33 14.34 -2.96
CA THR A 5 25.80 14.67 -4.31
C THR A 5 26.20 13.41 -5.10
N SER A 6 26.81 12.43 -4.44
CA SER A 6 27.27 11.19 -5.05
C SER A 6 26.15 10.14 -5.16
N THR A 7 26.06 9.49 -6.33
CA THR A 7 25.16 8.34 -6.58
C THR A 7 25.36 7.22 -5.54
N ARG A 8 26.61 6.94 -5.13
CA ARG A 8 26.90 5.94 -4.10
C ARG A 8 26.20 6.27 -2.79
N ASN A 9 26.32 7.51 -2.35
CA ASN A 9 25.73 7.95 -1.08
C ASN A 9 24.20 7.92 -1.15
N LYS A 10 23.61 8.30 -2.29
CA LYS A 10 22.16 8.18 -2.51
C LYS A 10 21.66 6.74 -2.39
N ILE A 11 22.37 5.79 -3.00
CA ILE A 11 22.04 4.36 -2.91
C ILE A 11 22.14 3.87 -1.47
N ILE A 12 23.23 4.20 -0.76
CA ILE A 12 23.41 3.83 0.65
C ILE A 12 22.29 4.42 1.51
N THR A 13 21.95 5.70 1.31
CA THR A 13 20.84 6.35 2.02
C THR A 13 19.51 5.65 1.75
N LEU A 14 19.22 5.28 0.49
CA LEU A 14 17.99 4.55 0.16
C LEU A 14 17.96 3.19 0.86
N ILE A 15 19.06 2.44 0.87
CA ILE A 15 19.15 1.15 1.57
C ILE A 15 18.88 1.32 3.08
N LEU A 16 19.54 2.31 3.71
CA LEU A 16 19.34 2.59 5.14
C LEU A 16 17.88 2.95 5.45
N ILE A 17 17.26 3.80 4.63
CA ILE A 17 15.85 4.15 4.77
C ILE A 17 14.97 2.91 4.64
N THR A 18 15.21 2.05 3.64
CA THR A 18 14.44 0.81 3.46
C THR A 18 14.54 -0.10 4.67
N ILE A 19 15.74 -0.27 5.24
CA ILE A 19 15.94 -1.05 6.46
C ILE A 19 15.16 -0.46 7.65
N ILE A 20 15.26 0.85 7.87
CA ILE A 20 14.56 1.54 8.97
C ILE A 20 13.05 1.41 8.81
N VAL A 21 12.52 1.66 7.61
CA VAL A 21 11.08 1.54 7.33
C VAL A 21 10.62 0.10 7.50
N PHE A 22 11.40 -0.89 7.04
CA PHE A 22 11.06 -2.30 7.22
C PHE A 22 11.01 -2.69 8.70
N PHE A 23 11.96 -2.26 9.52
CA PHE A 23 11.88 -2.50 10.96
C PHE A 23 10.68 -1.80 11.58
N GLY A 24 10.38 -0.56 11.20
CA GLY A 24 9.17 0.13 11.64
C GLY A 24 7.88 -0.60 11.22
N TRP A 25 7.88 -1.17 10.03
CA TRP A 25 6.79 -1.98 9.48
C TRP A 25 6.48 -3.17 10.38
N GLN A 26 7.50 -3.97 10.69
CA GLN A 26 7.39 -5.14 11.57
C GLN A 26 7.01 -4.77 13.02
N ASN A 27 7.31 -3.54 13.46
CA ASN A 27 6.97 -3.03 14.80
C ASN A 27 5.58 -2.37 14.90
N GLY A 28 4.72 -2.52 13.88
CA GLY A 28 3.31 -2.15 13.97
C GLY A 28 2.84 -1.03 13.05
N ILE A 29 3.73 -0.42 12.25
CA ILE A 29 3.30 0.49 11.16
C ILE A 29 2.39 -0.26 10.18
N GLU A 30 2.63 -1.56 9.96
CA GLU A 30 1.78 -2.41 9.14
C GLU A 30 0.33 -2.42 9.63
N VAL A 31 0.12 -2.65 10.93
CA VAL A 31 -1.21 -2.71 11.56
C VAL A 31 -1.89 -1.34 11.50
N PHE A 32 -1.13 -0.28 11.75
CA PHE A 32 -1.65 1.09 11.62
C PHE A 32 -2.12 1.36 10.19
N TYR A 33 -1.28 1.05 9.19
CA TYR A 33 -1.62 1.23 7.79
C TYR A 33 -2.83 0.37 7.38
N ALA A 34 -2.89 -0.89 7.83
CA ALA A 34 -4.04 -1.76 7.62
C ALA A 34 -5.34 -1.11 8.10
N ARG A 35 -5.34 -0.48 9.29
CA ARG A 35 -6.51 0.25 9.82
C ARG A 35 -6.87 1.48 8.97
N VAL A 36 -5.89 2.18 8.42
CA VAL A 36 -6.13 3.32 7.51
C VAL A 36 -6.76 2.85 6.20
N VAL A 37 -6.32 1.72 5.66
CA VAL A 37 -6.91 1.12 4.46
C VAL A 37 -8.32 0.61 4.75
N THR A 38 -8.55 -0.14 5.85
CA THR A 38 -9.91 -0.59 6.19
C THR A 38 -10.86 0.55 6.46
N PHE A 39 -10.40 1.64 7.09
CA PHE A 39 -11.21 2.84 7.27
C PHE A 39 -11.69 3.41 5.94
N GLY A 40 -10.77 3.64 4.97
CA GLY A 40 -11.13 4.12 3.64
C GLY A 40 -12.08 3.18 2.91
N SER A 41 -11.82 1.87 2.97
CA SER A 41 -12.70 0.87 2.35
C SER A 41 -14.08 0.85 2.99
N ASN A 42 -14.19 0.95 4.31
CA ASN A 42 -15.47 0.98 5.00
C ASN A 42 -16.27 2.26 4.71
N VAL A 43 -15.61 3.41 4.51
CA VAL A 43 -16.29 4.64 4.07
C VAL A 43 -16.93 4.45 2.68
N VAL A 44 -16.25 3.75 1.77
CA VAL A 44 -16.81 3.45 0.45
C VAL A 44 -17.88 2.37 0.55
N LEU A 45 -17.64 1.30 1.31
CA LEU A 45 -18.58 0.20 1.48
C LEU A 45 -19.87 0.64 2.16
N SER A 46 -19.82 1.52 3.17
CA SER A 46 -21.03 2.05 3.81
C SER A 46 -21.92 2.86 2.86
N THR A 47 -21.36 3.35 1.75
CA THR A 47 -22.12 4.07 0.72
C THR A 47 -22.76 3.11 -0.29
N ILE A 48 -22.21 1.91 -0.49
CA ILE A 48 -22.62 0.97 -1.55
C ILE A 48 -23.34 -0.27 -0.98
N LYS A 49 -22.97 -0.74 0.21
CA LYS A 49 -23.43 -1.98 0.86
C LYS A 49 -23.51 -1.81 2.38
N ASN A 50 -24.73 -1.65 2.92
CA ASN A 50 -24.94 -1.41 4.36
C ASN A 50 -24.54 -2.59 5.26
N ASP A 51 -24.56 -3.83 4.76
CA ASP A 51 -24.27 -5.05 5.54
C ASP A 51 -22.87 -5.63 5.27
N THR A 52 -21.96 -4.83 4.69
CA THR A 52 -20.60 -5.27 4.35
C THR A 52 -19.55 -4.40 5.03
N SER A 53 -18.59 -5.02 5.71
CA SER A 53 -17.49 -4.32 6.37
C SER A 53 -16.20 -5.12 6.37
N VAL A 54 -15.08 -4.43 6.54
CA VAL A 54 -13.76 -5.02 6.70
C VAL A 54 -13.14 -4.53 8.00
N GLU A 55 -12.66 -5.45 8.83
CA GLU A 55 -12.02 -5.17 10.10
C GLU A 55 -10.58 -5.69 10.11
N VAL A 56 -9.73 -5.11 10.94
CA VAL A 56 -8.40 -5.65 11.23
C VAL A 56 -8.53 -6.53 12.47
N GLU A 57 -8.27 -7.82 12.34
CA GLU A 57 -8.32 -8.80 13.41
C GLU A 57 -6.91 -9.37 13.68
N LYS A 58 -6.59 -9.56 14.96
CA LYS A 58 -5.38 -10.27 15.37
C LYS A 58 -5.77 -11.72 15.66
N VAL A 59 -5.17 -12.66 14.94
CA VAL A 59 -5.35 -14.10 15.16
C VAL A 59 -4.01 -14.69 15.58
N GLU A 60 -3.95 -15.14 16.83
CA GLU A 60 -2.74 -15.63 17.48
C GLU A 60 -1.60 -14.60 17.45
N THR A 61 -0.65 -14.80 16.54
CA THR A 61 0.55 -13.98 16.36
C THR A 61 0.51 -13.15 15.08
N THR A 62 -0.49 -13.34 14.22
CA THR A 62 -0.60 -12.68 12.93
C THR A 62 -1.82 -11.76 12.90
N TYR A 63 -1.79 -10.81 11.98
CA TYR A 63 -2.90 -9.91 11.75
C TYR A 63 -3.45 -10.13 10.34
N GLN A 64 -4.76 -10.00 10.22
CA GLN A 64 -5.49 -10.27 8.99
C GLN A 64 -6.65 -9.28 8.83
N PHE A 65 -7.10 -9.11 7.60
CA PHE A 65 -8.39 -8.52 7.33
C PHE A 65 -9.48 -9.57 7.59
N LYS A 66 -10.49 -9.22 8.38
CA LYS A 66 -11.71 -9.98 8.54
C LYS A 66 -12.81 -9.30 7.72
N VAL A 67 -13.25 -9.97 6.68
CA VAL A 67 -14.34 -9.47 5.84
C VAL A 67 -15.66 -10.00 6.39
N ARG A 68 -16.64 -9.12 6.53
CA ARG A 68 -18.03 -9.47 6.86
C ARG A 68 -18.89 -9.03 5.69
N THR A 69 -19.63 -9.95 5.10
CA THR A 69 -20.45 -9.69 3.91
C THR A 69 -21.68 -10.60 3.89
N LEU A 70 -22.60 -10.34 2.96
CA LEU A 70 -23.72 -11.22 2.64
C LEU A 70 -23.39 -12.02 1.38
N ILE A 71 -23.44 -13.35 1.48
CA ILE A 71 -23.35 -14.28 0.34
C ILE A 71 -24.69 -15.00 0.29
N ASP A 72 -25.42 -14.87 -0.81
CA ASP A 72 -26.76 -15.47 -0.99
C ASP A 72 -27.72 -15.16 0.18
N ASN A 73 -27.77 -13.89 0.60
CA ASN A 73 -28.53 -13.40 1.77
C ASN A 73 -28.15 -14.02 3.13
N ARG A 74 -27.03 -14.74 3.21
CA ARG A 74 -26.49 -15.27 4.47
C ARG A 74 -25.26 -14.48 4.90
N LYS A 75 -25.19 -14.14 6.19
CA LYS A 75 -24.01 -13.52 6.78
C LYS A 75 -22.84 -14.49 6.70
N ALA A 76 -21.77 -14.07 6.05
CA ALA A 76 -20.53 -14.82 5.92
C ALA A 76 -19.36 -13.95 6.40
N SER A 77 -18.34 -14.61 6.93
CA SER A 77 -17.08 -13.97 7.26
C SER A 77 -15.92 -14.85 6.89
N TYR A 78 -14.88 -14.26 6.30
CA TYR A 78 -13.66 -14.95 5.93
C TYR A 78 -12.42 -14.10 6.18
N PRO A 79 -11.29 -14.74 6.49
CA PRO A 79 -10.02 -14.05 6.74
C PRO A 79 -9.25 -13.80 5.44
N GLN A 80 -8.45 -12.73 5.43
CA GLN A 80 -7.44 -12.47 4.41
C GLN A 80 -6.17 -11.94 5.07
N ALA A 81 -5.09 -12.72 5.03
CA ALA A 81 -3.79 -12.30 5.54
C ALA A 81 -3.28 -11.10 4.75
N PHE A 82 -2.76 -10.08 5.44
CA PHE A 82 -2.40 -8.82 4.78
C PHE A 82 -0.92 -8.64 4.46
N GLY A 83 -0.03 -9.50 4.95
CA GLY A 83 1.42 -9.32 4.84
C GLY A 83 1.89 -9.07 3.41
N GLY A 84 1.64 -10.02 2.49
CA GLY A 84 2.05 -9.88 1.09
C GLY A 84 1.37 -8.72 0.34
N ILE A 85 0.19 -8.28 0.79
CA ILE A 85 -0.61 -7.24 0.13
C ILE A 85 -0.17 -5.84 0.55
N LEU A 86 0.15 -5.66 1.83
CA LEU A 86 0.54 -4.35 2.37
C LEU A 86 2.04 -4.11 2.30
N GLN A 87 2.87 -5.16 2.31
CA GLN A 87 4.33 -5.05 2.25
C GLN A 87 4.86 -4.20 1.09
N PRO A 88 4.28 -4.17 -0.13
CA PRO A 88 4.74 -3.27 -1.20
C PRO A 88 4.62 -1.79 -0.84
N PHE A 89 3.81 -1.42 0.16
CA PHE A 89 3.78 -0.07 0.70
C PHE A 89 5.11 0.35 1.35
N VAL A 90 5.88 -0.60 1.88
CA VAL A 90 7.25 -0.34 2.38
C VAL A 90 8.11 0.26 1.26
N ILE A 91 8.02 -0.26 0.03
CA ILE A 91 8.76 0.26 -1.12
C ILE A 91 8.36 1.71 -1.39
N VAL A 92 7.06 1.99 -1.43
CA VAL A 92 6.52 3.34 -1.69
C VAL A 92 6.93 4.32 -0.60
N LEU A 93 6.82 3.92 0.68
CA LEU A 93 7.17 4.74 1.82
C LEU A 93 8.68 5.03 1.88
N SER A 94 9.51 4.01 1.70
CA SER A 94 10.97 4.17 1.65
C SER A 94 11.41 5.08 0.51
N TRP A 95 10.83 4.90 -0.67
CA TRP A 95 11.08 5.77 -1.81
C TRP A 95 10.70 7.22 -1.50
N GLN A 96 9.53 7.43 -0.89
CA GLN A 96 9.05 8.77 -0.61
C GLN A 96 9.91 9.49 0.44
N LEU A 97 10.32 8.80 1.50
CA LEU A 97 11.25 9.35 2.49
C LEU A 97 12.60 9.71 1.85
N PHE A 98 13.10 8.86 0.94
CA PHE A 98 14.31 9.16 0.19
C PHE A 98 14.15 10.41 -0.69
N LEU A 99 13.02 10.57 -1.39
CA LEU A 99 12.76 11.77 -2.20
C LEU A 99 12.73 13.06 -1.37
N PHE A 100 12.24 13.03 -0.13
CA PHE A 100 12.30 14.20 0.76
C PHE A 100 13.72 14.64 1.12
N LEU A 101 14.70 13.74 1.05
CA LEU A 101 16.10 14.06 1.31
C LEU A 101 16.83 14.59 0.06
N VAL A 102 16.42 14.15 -1.13
CA VAL A 102 17.11 14.45 -2.39
C VAL A 102 16.46 15.58 -3.19
N LEU A 103 15.14 15.73 -3.10
CA LEU A 103 14.38 16.76 -3.83
C LEU A 103 14.03 17.95 -2.95
N ASN A 104 13.61 19.04 -3.59
CA ASN A 104 12.97 20.15 -2.88
C ASN A 104 11.63 19.71 -2.29
N ARG A 105 11.27 20.27 -1.12
CA ARG A 105 10.06 19.90 -0.36
C ARG A 105 8.79 19.91 -1.21
N LYS A 106 8.64 20.88 -2.11
CA LYS A 106 7.46 21.00 -2.99
C LYS A 106 7.32 19.81 -3.95
N SER A 107 8.39 19.41 -4.64
CA SER A 107 8.33 18.28 -5.57
C SER A 107 8.20 16.96 -4.81
N ALA A 108 8.90 16.81 -3.68
CA ALA A 108 8.76 15.65 -2.82
C ALA A 108 7.31 15.49 -2.34
N LEU A 109 6.67 16.57 -1.86
CA LEU A 109 5.27 16.53 -1.41
C LEU A 109 4.29 16.22 -2.56
N LYS A 110 4.50 16.80 -3.74
CA LYS A 110 3.69 16.47 -4.92
C LYS A 110 3.81 14.98 -5.26
N SER A 111 5.02 14.43 -5.22
CA SER A 111 5.27 12.98 -5.42
C SER A 111 4.58 12.13 -4.35
N LEU A 112 4.64 12.55 -3.09
CA LEU A 112 3.99 11.86 -1.97
C LEU A 112 2.50 11.74 -2.24
N LEU A 113 1.83 12.85 -2.55
CA LEU A 113 0.38 12.88 -2.73
C LEU A 113 -0.05 11.99 -3.90
N VAL A 114 0.68 12.03 -5.02
CA VAL A 114 0.38 11.21 -6.19
C VAL A 114 0.62 9.73 -5.90
N ASN A 115 1.80 9.36 -5.38
CA ASN A 115 2.14 7.95 -5.18
C ASN A 115 1.33 7.32 -4.06
N PHE A 116 1.23 7.99 -2.92
CA PHE A 116 0.42 7.52 -1.79
C PHE A 116 -1.05 7.47 -2.19
N GLY A 117 -1.58 8.51 -2.85
CA GLY A 117 -2.97 8.55 -3.31
C GLY A 117 -3.31 7.40 -4.27
N ILE A 118 -2.48 7.17 -5.29
CA ILE A 118 -2.68 6.07 -6.25
C ILE A 118 -2.58 4.72 -5.54
N PHE A 119 -1.53 4.49 -4.76
CA PHE A 119 -1.32 3.20 -4.10
C PHE A 119 -2.43 2.90 -3.08
N TYR A 120 -2.82 3.90 -2.28
CA TYR A 120 -3.93 3.80 -1.34
C TYR A 120 -5.26 3.52 -2.04
N LEU A 121 -5.53 4.19 -3.17
CA LEU A 121 -6.73 3.95 -3.95
C LEU A 121 -6.81 2.50 -4.45
N PHE A 122 -5.71 1.95 -4.97
CA PHE A 122 -5.67 0.54 -5.38
C PHE A 122 -5.88 -0.42 -4.21
N GLN A 123 -5.33 -0.13 -3.03
CA GLN A 123 -5.56 -0.92 -1.81
C GLN A 123 -7.02 -0.88 -1.35
N VAL A 124 -7.67 0.29 -1.45
CA VAL A 124 -9.10 0.43 -1.15
C VAL A 124 -9.95 -0.37 -2.15
N ILE A 125 -9.67 -0.22 -3.45
CA ILE A 125 -10.34 -1.00 -4.51
C ILE A 125 -10.18 -2.51 -4.28
N PHE A 126 -8.96 -2.94 -3.91
CA PHE A 126 -8.68 -4.33 -3.60
C PHE A 126 -9.55 -4.87 -2.46
N LEU A 127 -9.66 -4.14 -1.35
CA LEU A 127 -10.53 -4.57 -0.24
C LEU A 127 -12.01 -4.58 -0.64
N ILE A 128 -12.46 -3.67 -1.51
CA ILE A 128 -13.83 -3.68 -2.04
C ILE A 128 -14.06 -4.93 -2.89
N LEU A 129 -13.14 -5.25 -3.82
CA LEU A 129 -13.21 -6.45 -4.66
C LEU A 129 -13.19 -7.72 -3.82
N LEU A 130 -12.36 -7.74 -2.76
CA LEU A 130 -12.30 -8.84 -1.80
C LEU A 130 -13.69 -9.13 -1.24
N THR A 131 -14.50 -8.11 -0.88
CA THR A 131 -15.86 -8.34 -0.32
C THR A 131 -16.82 -9.11 -1.22
N ALA A 132 -16.56 -9.12 -2.52
CA ALA A 132 -17.38 -9.75 -3.54
C ALA A 132 -16.75 -11.00 -4.15
N TYR A 133 -15.59 -11.42 -3.64
CA TYR A 133 -14.79 -12.55 -4.13
C TYR A 133 -15.61 -13.83 -4.34
N HIS A 134 -16.54 -14.13 -3.43
CA HIS A 134 -17.38 -15.32 -3.48
C HIS A 134 -18.69 -15.15 -4.27
N SER A 135 -18.99 -13.94 -4.74
CA SER A 135 -20.28 -13.61 -5.37
C SER A 135 -20.20 -13.34 -6.88
N SER A 136 -19.00 -13.08 -7.42
CA SER A 136 -18.82 -12.73 -8.82
C SER A 136 -17.48 -13.21 -9.35
N GLU A 137 -17.50 -14.06 -10.38
CA GLU A 137 -16.28 -14.57 -11.04
C GLU A 137 -15.44 -13.45 -11.68
N PHE A 138 -16.10 -12.40 -12.22
CA PHE A 138 -15.38 -11.24 -12.75
C PHE A 138 -14.63 -10.47 -11.64
N GLN A 139 -15.27 -10.23 -10.49
CA GLN A 139 -14.62 -9.53 -9.37
C GLN A 139 -13.51 -10.38 -8.75
N LYS A 140 -13.70 -11.71 -8.70
CA LYS A 140 -12.67 -12.67 -8.31
C LYS A 140 -11.46 -12.64 -9.25
N PHE A 141 -11.68 -12.59 -10.56
CA PHE A 141 -10.59 -12.43 -11.54
C PHE A 141 -9.81 -11.14 -11.30
N LEU A 142 -10.50 -10.00 -11.15
CA LEU A 142 -9.85 -8.72 -10.87
C LEU A 142 -9.10 -8.72 -9.53
N TYR A 143 -9.67 -9.35 -8.50
CA TYR A 143 -9.05 -9.52 -7.20
C TYR A 143 -7.71 -10.27 -7.31
N LEU A 144 -7.70 -11.44 -7.98
CA LEU A 144 -6.51 -12.26 -8.15
C LEU A 144 -5.43 -11.51 -8.94
N LEU A 145 -5.83 -10.82 -10.01
CA LEU A 145 -4.90 -9.99 -10.79
C LEU A 145 -4.27 -8.89 -9.92
N LEU A 146 -5.07 -8.21 -9.10
CA LEU A 146 -4.59 -7.10 -8.28
C LEU A 146 -3.71 -7.57 -7.11
N MET A 147 -4.02 -8.74 -6.54
CA MET A 147 -3.25 -9.37 -5.45
C MET A 147 -1.76 -9.48 -5.80
N ASP A 148 -1.45 -9.97 -7.00
CA ASP A 148 -0.06 -10.15 -7.46
C ASP A 148 0.57 -8.86 -8.00
N SER A 149 -0.27 -7.84 -8.29
CA SER A 149 0.16 -6.63 -8.98
C SER A 149 0.70 -5.53 -8.05
N PHE A 150 0.51 -5.60 -6.73
CA PHE A 150 0.90 -4.49 -5.84
C PHE A 150 2.40 -4.18 -5.84
N TYR A 151 3.26 -5.19 -5.97
CA TYR A 151 4.70 -5.00 -6.15
C TYR A 151 5.00 -4.25 -7.46
N ILE A 152 4.33 -4.64 -8.55
CA ILE A 152 4.47 -4.00 -9.85
C ILE A 152 4.01 -2.54 -9.78
N ILE A 153 2.87 -2.27 -9.15
CA ILE A 153 2.36 -0.91 -8.95
C ILE A 153 3.37 -0.06 -8.18
N ALA A 154 3.92 -0.58 -7.07
CA ALA A 154 4.95 0.12 -6.29
C ALA A 154 6.19 0.45 -7.14
N LEU A 155 6.68 -0.52 -7.93
CA LEU A 155 7.82 -0.31 -8.82
C LEU A 155 7.53 0.71 -9.92
N VAL A 156 6.34 0.67 -10.54
CA VAL A 156 5.92 1.66 -11.56
C VAL A 156 5.93 3.07 -10.98
N LEU A 157 5.46 3.27 -9.74
CA LEU A 157 5.50 4.57 -9.08
C LEU A 157 6.94 5.08 -8.86
N VAL A 158 7.84 4.19 -8.45
CA VAL A 158 9.28 4.50 -8.29
C VAL A 158 9.93 4.86 -9.63
N ILE A 159 9.68 4.06 -10.67
CA ILE A 159 10.22 4.29 -12.03
C ILE A 159 9.72 5.63 -12.58
N LYS A 160 8.41 5.89 -12.49
CA LYS A 160 7.80 7.17 -12.87
C LYS A 160 8.52 8.34 -12.22
N ASP A 161 8.73 8.26 -10.91
CA ASP A 161 9.40 9.36 -10.19
C ASP A 161 10.84 9.54 -10.60
N ASN A 162 11.57 8.46 -10.87
CA ASN A 162 12.94 8.56 -11.36
C ASN A 162 13.01 9.13 -12.79
N MET A 163 11.96 8.93 -13.62
CA MET A 163 11.84 9.58 -14.93
C MET A 163 11.55 11.07 -14.80
N LEU A 164 10.65 11.47 -13.90
CA LEU A 164 10.27 12.87 -13.66
C LEU A 164 11.37 13.65 -12.91
N TYR A 165 12.00 13.00 -11.96
CA TYR A 165 13.05 13.54 -11.10
C TYR A 165 14.26 12.60 -11.16
N PRO A 166 15.20 12.82 -12.10
CA PRO A 166 16.33 11.92 -12.32
C PRO A 166 17.37 12.01 -11.19
N VAL A 167 17.02 11.44 -10.04
CA VAL A 167 17.77 11.52 -8.78
C VAL A 167 19.10 10.75 -8.85
N PHE A 168 19.23 9.77 -9.73
CA PHE A 168 20.47 8.98 -9.91
C PHE A 168 21.31 9.38 -11.12
N ARG A 169 20.79 10.24 -12.01
CA ARG A 169 21.54 10.67 -13.20
C ARG A 169 22.61 11.69 -12.78
N LYS A 170 23.85 11.50 -13.24
CA LYS A 170 24.87 12.56 -13.15
C LYS A 170 24.40 13.73 -14.01
N ARG A 171 24.39 14.93 -13.43
CA ARG A 171 24.32 16.17 -14.20
C ARG A 171 25.66 16.38 -14.89
#